data_AF-A0A413PYN0-F1
#
_entry.id   AF-A0A413PYN0-F1
#
_cell.length_a   1.000
_cell.length_b   1.000
_cell.length_c   1.000
_cell.angle_alpha   90.00
_cell.angle_beta   90.00
_cell.angle_gamma   90.00
#
_symmetry.space_group_name_H-M   'P 1'
#
loop_
_entity.id
_entity.type
_entity.pdbx_description
1 polymer ?
#
loop_
_entity_poly.entity_id
_entity_poly.type
_entity_poly.pdbx_seq_one_letter_code
_entity_poly.pdbx_strand_id
1 'polypeptide(L)'
;MDIFLGFVIFSIICSLAFVRVDRKHAVILIVTAVMFYLKLEYLLPVLLGMIVGFGAILPAAAGVVVYFLSVYMTDVSTLLTTSSSSSFGMGLQRIVNLMLIDKKLLVFLITFSLIIFITTLLCHLFYERAWLFAIFIGHIAMILLLLFGRLIFELDYKIWRLFLEMILGIGCCYIYRFFRGIGDVSRIEKASFEDDEYFYYVKAVPKIKVTQKDRNVTDIKSGENEDDILFDDITEETDLFDGNREEAEKE
;
A
#
# COMPACT_ATOMS: atom_id res chain seq x y z
N MET A 1 -2.58 12.85 34.62
CA MET A 1 -3.19 13.33 33.35
C MET A 1 -2.14 13.89 32.41
N ASP A 2 -1.11 14.56 32.92
CA ASP A 2 -0.13 15.33 32.12
C ASP A 2 0.78 14.47 31.21
N ILE A 3 1.14 13.26 31.63
CA ILE A 3 2.01 12.36 30.85
C ILE A 3 1.25 11.75 29.66
N PHE A 4 -0.01 11.36 29.85
CA PHE A 4 -0.87 10.86 28.77
C PHE A 4 -1.12 11.96 27.73
N LEU A 5 -1.40 13.18 28.19
CA LEU A 5 -1.54 14.35 27.32
C LEU A 5 -0.24 14.61 26.53
N GLY A 6 0.92 14.53 27.18
CA GLY A 6 2.23 14.68 26.55
C GLY A 6 2.51 13.61 25.48
N PHE A 7 2.11 12.36 25.71
CA PHE A 7 2.22 11.29 24.72
C PHE A 7 1.30 11.53 23.51
N VAL A 8 0.04 11.93 23.74
CA VAL A 8 -0.90 12.25 22.67
C VAL A 8 -0.37 13.41 21.83
N ILE A 9 0.16 14.46 22.47
CA ILE A 9 0.78 15.60 21.79
C ILE A 9 2.02 15.17 21.00
N PHE A 10 2.90 14.35 21.56
CA PHE A 10 4.08 13.82 20.86
C PHE A 10 3.70 12.95 19.65
N SER A 11 2.72 12.06 19.81
CA SER A 11 2.18 11.23 18.72
C SER A 11 1.56 12.08 17.61
N ILE A 12 0.84 13.15 17.97
CA ILE A 12 0.30 14.14 17.03
C ILE A 12 1.42 14.89 16.31
N ILE A 13 2.49 15.31 17.02
CA ILE A 13 3.64 16.00 16.43
C ILE A 13 4.39 15.07 15.45
N CYS A 14 4.66 13.82 15.83
CA CYS A 14 5.25 12.83 14.94
C CYS A 14 4.37 12.59 13.71
N SER A 15 3.05 12.48 13.90
CA SER A 15 2.10 12.31 12.81
C SER A 15 2.07 13.54 11.88
N LEU A 16 2.06 14.76 12.42
CA LEU A 16 2.10 16.02 11.66
C LEU A 16 3.42 16.18 10.90
N ALA A 17 4.55 15.81 11.51
CA ALA A 17 5.84 15.80 10.86
C ALA A 17 5.86 14.83 9.67
N PHE A 18 5.28 13.63 9.84
CA PHE A 18 5.12 12.67 8.75
C PHE A 18 4.16 13.13 7.65
N VAL A 19 3.05 13.80 7.99
CA VAL A 19 2.14 14.41 7.00
C VAL A 19 2.88 15.42 6.13
N ARG A 20 3.85 16.14 6.71
CA ARG A 20 4.64 17.13 5.96
C ARG A 20 5.66 16.47 5.02
N VAL A 21 6.19 15.31 5.39
CA VAL A 21 7.12 14.51 4.56
C VAL A 21 6.36 13.78 3.46
N ASP A 22 5.29 13.05 3.80
CA ASP A 22 4.51 12.26 2.86
C ASP A 22 3.01 12.24 3.25
N ARG A 23 2.26 13.20 2.70
CA ARG A 23 0.81 13.35 2.95
C ARG A 23 0.02 12.07 2.64
N LYS A 24 0.49 11.27 1.68
CA LYS A 24 -0.18 10.04 1.22
C LYS A 24 0.04 8.85 2.16
N HIS A 25 1.12 8.83 2.93
CA HIS A 25 1.56 7.66 3.70
C HIS A 25 1.51 7.85 5.22
N ALA A 26 1.24 9.07 5.70
CA ALA A 26 1.11 9.36 7.13
C ALA A 26 0.01 8.55 7.84
N VAL A 27 -1.07 8.17 7.12
CA VAL A 27 -2.14 7.33 7.68
C VAL A 27 -1.62 5.96 8.14
N ILE A 28 -0.58 5.43 7.49
CA ILE A 28 0.03 4.13 7.81
C ILE A 28 0.59 4.12 9.24
N LEU A 29 1.13 5.24 9.71
CA LEU A 29 1.65 5.37 11.07
C LEU A 29 0.57 5.10 12.10
N ILE A 30 -0.59 5.74 11.95
CA ILE A 30 -1.74 5.60 12.86
C ILE A 30 -2.29 4.16 12.78
N VAL A 31 -2.49 3.65 11.56
CA VAL A 31 -2.99 2.29 11.34
C VAL A 31 -2.07 1.25 11.99
N THR A 32 -0.76 1.43 11.87
CA THR A 32 0.23 0.54 12.49
C THR A 32 0.09 0.55 14.00
N ALA A 33 0.09 1.72 14.63
CA ALA A 33 -0.06 1.81 16.08
C ALA A 33 -1.37 1.18 16.58
N VAL A 34 -2.49 1.42 15.90
CA VAL A 34 -3.80 0.83 16.23
C VAL A 34 -3.78 -0.69 16.12
N MET A 35 -3.16 -1.25 15.08
CA MET A 35 -3.10 -2.71 14.88
C MET A 35 -2.29 -3.41 15.98
N PHE A 36 -1.25 -2.77 16.51
CA PHE A 36 -0.55 -3.28 17.69
C PHE A 36 -1.43 -3.31 18.94
N TYR A 37 -2.29 -2.31 19.16
CA TYR A 37 -3.26 -2.35 20.27
C TYR A 37 -4.32 -3.44 20.10
N LEU A 38 -4.77 -3.67 18.87
CA LEU A 38 -5.72 -4.73 18.53
C LEU A 38 -5.10 -6.13 18.55
N LYS A 39 -3.78 -6.24 18.73
CA LYS A 39 -3.03 -7.51 18.65
C LYS A 39 -3.17 -8.19 17.29
N LEU A 40 -3.14 -7.38 16.22
CA LEU A 40 -3.21 -7.79 14.82
C LEU A 40 -2.03 -7.21 14.02
N GLU A 41 -0.90 -6.99 14.70
CA GLU A 41 0.27 -6.34 14.12
C GLU A 41 0.89 -7.14 12.96
N TYR A 42 0.84 -8.48 12.97
CA TYR A 42 1.50 -9.30 11.96
C TYR A 42 0.79 -9.27 10.60
N LEU A 43 -0.45 -8.76 10.54
CA LEU A 43 -1.18 -8.58 9.29
C LEU A 43 -0.53 -7.53 8.36
N LEU A 44 0.13 -6.55 8.97
CA LEU A 44 0.46 -5.29 8.32
C LEU A 44 1.59 -5.35 7.29
N PRO A 45 2.76 -5.94 7.59
CA PRO A 45 3.97 -5.75 6.79
C PRO A 45 3.80 -6.19 5.34
N VAL A 46 3.15 -7.34 5.13
CA VAL A 46 2.92 -7.86 3.78
C VAL A 46 1.86 -7.03 3.06
N LEU A 47 0.76 -6.68 3.73
CA LEU A 47 -0.29 -5.81 3.16
C LEU A 47 0.29 -4.46 2.71
N LEU A 48 1.10 -3.82 3.56
CA LEU A 48 1.71 -2.52 3.27
C LEU A 48 2.70 -2.59 2.11
N GLY A 49 3.52 -3.64 2.05
CA GLY A 49 4.41 -3.89 0.90
C GLY A 49 3.66 -4.05 -0.42
N MET A 50 2.45 -4.61 -0.40
CA MET A 50 1.62 -4.79 -1.60
C MET A 50 0.82 -3.54 -1.99
N ILE A 51 0.30 -2.79 -1.02
CA ILE A 51 -0.57 -1.63 -1.28
C ILE A 51 0.25 -0.42 -1.68
N VAL A 52 1.30 -0.14 -0.91
CA VAL A 52 2.05 1.13 -0.97
C VAL A 52 3.45 0.91 -1.53
N GLY A 53 4.11 -0.19 -1.19
CA GLY A 53 5.48 -0.47 -1.59
C GLY A 53 6.52 0.12 -0.64
N PHE A 54 7.69 0.50 -1.18
CA PHE A 54 8.84 0.96 -0.38
C PHE A 54 8.55 2.19 0.49
N GLY A 55 7.61 3.05 0.05
CA GLY A 55 7.18 4.24 0.80
C GLY A 55 6.49 3.92 2.14
N ALA A 56 6.09 2.67 2.39
CA ALA A 56 5.48 2.27 3.66
C ALA A 56 6.48 1.96 4.78
N ILE A 57 7.76 1.74 4.47
CA ILE A 57 8.76 1.29 5.46
C ILE A 57 8.89 2.32 6.59
N LEU A 58 9.16 3.58 6.23
CA LEU A 58 9.39 4.66 7.18
C LEU A 58 8.16 4.94 8.09
N PRO A 59 6.93 5.12 7.57
CA PRO A 59 5.76 5.34 8.42
C PRO A 59 5.35 4.11 9.23
N ALA A 60 5.55 2.89 8.73
CA ALA A 60 5.29 1.68 9.51
C ALA A 60 6.28 1.57 10.70
N ALA A 61 7.58 1.77 10.47
CA ALA A 61 8.58 1.76 11.52
C ALA A 61 8.29 2.84 12.59
N ALA A 62 7.91 4.04 12.17
CA ALA A 62 7.49 5.10 13.09
C ALA A 62 6.25 4.71 13.91
N GLY A 63 5.26 4.06 13.30
CA GLY A 63 4.07 3.57 14.00
C GLY A 63 4.39 2.52 15.08
N VAL A 64 5.34 1.61 14.81
CA VAL A 64 5.84 0.65 15.81
C VAL A 64 6.46 1.40 17.00
N VAL A 65 7.33 2.38 16.73
CA VAL A 65 7.99 3.20 17.77
C VAL A 65 6.96 3.93 18.62
N VAL A 66 5.93 4.53 18.00
CA VAL A 66 4.85 5.24 18.71
C VAL A 66 4.09 4.30 19.65
N TYR A 67 3.76 3.08 19.21
CA TYR A 67 3.10 2.09 20.07
C TYR A 67 3.95 1.73 21.29
N PHE A 68 5.22 1.36 21.09
CA PHE A 68 6.11 0.99 22.20
C PHE A 68 6.36 2.16 23.15
N LEU A 69 6.51 3.38 22.62
CA LEU A 69 6.62 4.58 23.43
C LEU A 69 5.39 4.75 24.35
N SER A 70 4.17 4.47 23.86
CA SER A 70 2.97 4.51 24.70
C SER A 70 3.02 3.53 25.86
N VAL A 71 3.51 2.32 25.62
CA VAL A 71 3.59 1.26 26.64
C VAL A 71 4.56 1.71 27.73
N TYR A 72 5.76 2.15 27.36
CA TYR A 72 6.75 2.61 28.35
C TYR A 72 6.32 3.86 29.09
N MET A 73 5.61 4.79 28.44
CA MET A 73 5.05 5.97 29.12
C MET A 73 4.03 5.56 30.19
N THR A 74 3.23 4.54 29.92
CA THR A 74 2.27 4.00 30.89
C THR A 74 3.01 3.38 32.07
N ASP A 75 3.99 2.51 31.81
CA ASP A 75 4.78 1.86 32.85
C ASP A 75 5.51 2.88 33.74
N VAL A 76 6.17 3.87 33.13
CA VAL A 76 6.89 4.92 33.88
C VAL A 76 5.93 5.81 34.66
N SER A 77 4.73 6.10 34.14
CA SER A 77 3.73 6.87 34.90
C SER A 77 3.26 6.15 36.17
N THR A 78 3.14 4.82 36.15
CA THR A 78 2.81 4.03 37.34
C THR A 78 3.93 4.01 38.38
N LEU A 79 5.20 4.04 37.94
CA LEU A 79 6.35 4.09 38.83
C LEU A 79 6.56 5.49 39.44
N LEU A 80 6.36 6.54 38.65
CA LEU A 80 6.49 7.93 39.08
C LEU A 80 5.42 8.36 40.08
N THR A 81 4.19 7.85 39.96
CA THR A 81 3.14 8.08 40.96
C THR A 81 3.46 7.44 42.32
N THR A 82 4.41 6.50 42.36
CA THR A 82 4.89 5.84 43.59
C THR A 82 6.17 6.49 44.15
N SER A 83 6.86 7.34 43.37
CA SER A 83 8.17 7.91 43.75
C SER A 83 8.20 9.44 43.61
N SER A 84 8.16 10.12 44.76
CA SER A 84 7.86 11.55 44.90
C SER A 84 8.92 12.54 44.39
N SER A 85 9.98 12.13 43.69
CA SER A 85 11.19 12.96 43.57
C SER A 85 12.08 12.76 42.35
N SER A 86 11.57 12.34 41.20
CA SER A 86 12.40 12.30 39.97
C SER A 86 12.02 13.40 38.99
N SER A 87 13.01 14.20 38.61
CA SER A 87 12.86 15.24 37.59
C SER A 87 12.40 14.65 36.26
N PHE A 88 11.54 15.39 35.54
CA PHE A 88 11.00 14.99 34.24
C PHE A 88 12.09 14.57 33.24
N GLY A 89 13.24 15.25 33.25
CA GLY A 89 14.39 14.92 32.40
C GLY A 89 15.01 13.55 32.67
N MET A 90 15.10 13.12 33.94
CA MET A 90 15.58 11.77 34.28
C MET A 90 14.58 10.68 33.86
N GLY A 91 13.27 10.98 33.94
CA GLY A 91 12.23 10.09 33.42
C GLY A 91 12.34 9.88 31.91
N LEU A 92 12.58 10.96 31.15
CA LEU A 92 12.71 10.91 29.70
C LEU A 92 13.97 10.15 29.24
N GLN A 93 15.11 10.37 29.90
CA GLN A 93 16.33 9.61 29.65
C GLN A 93 16.15 8.11 29.94
N ARG A 94 15.42 7.77 31.01
CA ARG A 94 15.09 6.38 31.33
C ARG A 94 14.26 5.73 30.22
N ILE A 95 13.24 6.42 29.72
CA ILE A 95 12.39 5.90 28.64
C ILE A 95 13.18 5.64 27.37
N VAL A 96 14.03 6.58 26.95
CA VAL A 96 14.87 6.40 25.76
C VAL A 96 15.80 5.18 25.90
N ASN A 97 16.40 5.00 27.09
CA ASN A 97 17.21 3.82 27.37
C ASN A 97 16.40 2.52 27.33
N LEU A 98 15.17 2.50 27.88
CA LEU A 98 14.28 1.34 27.75
C LEU A 98 13.96 1.04 26.28
N MET A 99 13.69 2.06 25.46
CA MET A 99 13.42 1.86 24.03
C MET A 99 14.62 1.25 23.29
N LEU A 100 15.83 1.77 23.51
CA LEU A 100 17.03 1.28 22.82
C LEU A 100 17.44 -0.14 23.24
N ILE A 101 17.19 -0.51 24.49
CA ILE A 101 17.55 -1.81 25.03
C ILE A 101 16.48 -2.87 24.71
N ASP A 102 15.24 -2.46 24.43
CA ASP A 102 14.16 -3.42 24.21
C ASP A 102 14.36 -4.20 22.89
N LYS A 103 14.76 -5.46 23.07
CA LYS A 103 14.97 -6.44 22.00
C LYS A 103 13.70 -6.68 21.18
N LYS A 104 12.52 -6.62 21.80
CA LYS A 104 11.23 -6.84 21.14
C LYS A 104 10.96 -5.72 20.16
N LEU A 105 11.13 -4.46 20.57
CA LEU A 105 11.00 -3.31 19.68
C LEU A 105 11.92 -3.44 18.46
N LEU A 106 13.19 -3.76 18.70
CA LEU A 106 14.20 -3.89 17.65
C LEU A 106 13.86 -5.01 16.65
N VAL A 107 13.45 -6.18 17.14
CA VAL A 107 13.02 -7.29 16.28
C VAL A 107 11.82 -6.91 15.42
N PHE A 108 10.82 -6.22 15.98
CA PHE A 108 9.66 -5.77 15.21
C PHE A 108 10.06 -4.75 14.14
N LEU A 109 10.88 -3.76 14.47
CA LEU A 109 11.32 -2.71 13.54
C LEU A 109 12.07 -3.29 12.34
N ILE A 110 13.05 -4.17 12.61
CA ILE A 110 13.83 -4.82 11.55
C ILE A 110 12.93 -5.75 10.72
N THR A 111 12.14 -6.60 11.37
CA THR A 111 11.31 -7.57 10.67
C THR A 111 10.27 -6.88 9.78
N PHE A 112 9.57 -5.87 10.28
CA PHE A 112 8.55 -5.16 9.50
C PHE A 112 9.17 -4.45 8.30
N SER A 113 10.30 -3.78 8.50
CA SER A 113 11.02 -3.11 7.42
C SER A 113 11.47 -4.09 6.33
N LEU A 114 12.06 -5.22 6.74
CA LEU A 114 12.56 -6.23 5.83
C LEU A 114 11.42 -6.92 5.06
N ILE A 115 10.30 -7.22 5.72
CA ILE A 115 9.15 -7.86 5.07
C ILE A 115 8.45 -6.92 4.09
N ILE A 116 8.28 -5.64 4.43
CA ILE A 116 7.76 -4.65 3.48
C ILE A 116 8.69 -4.57 2.27
N PHE A 117 10.01 -4.52 2.48
CA PHE A 117 11.00 -4.49 1.41
C PHE A 117 10.92 -5.74 0.52
N ILE A 118 11.00 -6.95 1.09
CA ILE A 118 10.94 -8.23 0.38
C ILE A 118 9.63 -8.36 -0.38
N THR A 119 8.50 -8.08 0.25
CA THR A 119 7.18 -8.18 -0.38
C THR A 119 7.05 -7.20 -1.54
N THR A 120 7.49 -5.95 -1.37
CA THR A 120 7.49 -4.95 -2.45
C THR A 120 8.33 -5.42 -3.63
N LEU A 121 9.51 -5.99 -3.37
CA LEU A 121 10.42 -6.49 -4.39
C LEU A 121 9.81 -7.70 -5.14
N LEU A 122 9.22 -8.64 -4.40
CA LEU A 122 8.49 -9.78 -4.99
C LEU A 122 7.32 -9.31 -5.86
N CYS A 123 6.56 -8.30 -5.42
CA CYS A 123 5.46 -7.74 -6.22
C CYS A 123 5.95 -7.06 -7.50
N HIS A 124 7.13 -6.43 -7.50
CA HIS A 124 7.72 -5.88 -8.72
C HIS A 124 8.25 -6.96 -9.66
N LEU A 125 8.86 -8.02 -9.13
CA LEU A 125 9.45 -9.11 -9.93
C LEU A 125 8.40 -9.99 -10.62
N PHE A 126 7.36 -10.39 -9.89
CA PHE A 126 6.40 -11.39 -10.38
C PHE A 126 5.26 -10.83 -11.24
N TYR A 127 5.11 -9.50 -11.26
CA TYR A 127 4.03 -8.78 -11.97
C TYR A 127 2.65 -9.44 -11.73
N GLU A 128 1.74 -9.35 -12.70
CA GLU A 128 0.37 -9.88 -12.62
C GLU A 128 0.27 -11.41 -12.61
N ARG A 129 1.28 -12.15 -13.10
CA ARG A 129 1.16 -13.61 -13.29
C ARG A 129 1.34 -14.43 -12.01
N ALA A 130 2.02 -13.89 -11.00
CA ALA A 130 2.46 -14.68 -9.84
C ALA A 130 2.31 -13.95 -8.49
N TRP A 131 1.32 -13.06 -8.36
CA TRP A 131 1.08 -12.28 -7.14
C TRP A 131 0.81 -13.15 -5.89
N LEU A 132 0.24 -14.35 -6.06
CA LEU A 132 0.04 -15.29 -4.95
C LEU A 132 1.36 -15.72 -4.32
N PHE A 133 2.42 -15.91 -5.12
CA PHE A 133 3.74 -16.26 -4.61
C PHE A 133 4.31 -15.14 -3.72
N ALA A 134 4.12 -13.88 -4.09
CA ALA A 134 4.56 -12.75 -3.26
C ALA A 134 3.87 -12.74 -1.89
N ILE A 135 2.56 -13.04 -1.83
CA ILE A 135 1.81 -13.14 -0.56
C ILE A 135 2.37 -14.27 0.30
N PHE A 136 2.49 -15.48 -0.26
CA PHE A 136 2.94 -16.66 0.48
C PHE A 136 4.39 -16.51 0.95
N ILE A 137 5.30 -16.12 0.04
CA ILE A 137 6.72 -15.94 0.38
C ILE A 137 6.89 -14.84 1.42
N GLY A 138 6.16 -13.72 1.31
CA GLY A 138 6.19 -12.64 2.29
C GLY A 138 5.75 -13.09 3.69
N HIS A 139 4.65 -13.86 3.79
CA HIS A 139 4.18 -14.37 5.07
C HIS A 139 5.09 -15.45 5.65
N ILE A 140 5.61 -16.36 4.82
CA ILE A 140 6.56 -17.40 5.25
C ILE A 140 7.84 -16.74 5.78
N ALA A 141 8.40 -15.76 5.05
CA ALA A 141 9.56 -15.02 5.49
C ALA A 141 9.30 -14.32 6.83
N MET A 142 8.12 -13.69 6.99
CA MET A 142 7.74 -13.02 8.23
C MET A 142 7.69 -13.98 9.42
N ILE A 143 7.07 -15.14 9.25
CA ILE A 143 7.05 -16.19 10.27
C ILE A 143 8.47 -16.60 10.64
N LEU A 144 9.32 -16.88 9.65
CA LEU A 144 10.70 -17.32 9.91
C LEU A 144 11.48 -16.26 10.68
N LEU A 145 11.46 -15.00 10.24
CA LEU A 145 12.16 -13.90 10.90
C LEU A 145 11.68 -13.69 12.34
N LEU A 146 10.38 -13.77 12.58
CA LEU A 146 9.83 -13.69 13.93
C LEU A 146 10.28 -14.90 14.75
N LEU A 147 10.09 -16.14 14.30
CA LEU A 147 10.53 -17.32 15.05
C LEU A 147 12.02 -17.29 15.40
N PHE A 148 12.88 -16.92 14.45
CA PHE A 148 14.31 -16.73 14.71
C PHE A 148 14.56 -15.59 15.70
N GLY A 149 13.90 -14.45 15.54
CA GLY A 149 13.97 -13.35 16.49
C GLY A 149 13.52 -13.76 17.90
N ARG A 150 12.51 -14.62 18.01
CA ARG A 150 12.08 -15.19 19.27
C ARG A 150 13.16 -16.05 19.92
N LEU A 151 13.77 -16.94 19.14
CA LEU A 151 14.77 -17.89 19.62
C LEU A 151 16.04 -17.18 20.07
N ILE A 152 16.53 -16.22 19.26
CA ILE A 152 17.80 -15.52 19.49
C ILE A 152 17.67 -14.52 20.66
N PHE A 153 16.55 -13.81 20.74
CA PHE A 153 16.35 -12.76 21.74
C PHE A 153 15.48 -13.19 22.93
N GLU A 154 15.12 -14.48 23.00
CA GLU A 154 14.32 -15.10 24.06
C GLU A 154 12.98 -14.36 24.32
N LEU A 155 12.27 -14.02 23.24
CA LEU A 155 11.02 -13.25 23.32
C LEU A 155 9.82 -14.13 23.73
N ASP A 156 8.86 -13.54 24.44
CA ASP A 156 7.76 -14.26 25.11
C ASP A 156 6.40 -14.24 24.37
N TYR A 157 6.34 -13.74 23.14
CA TYR A 157 5.07 -13.62 22.43
C TYR A 157 4.48 -14.98 22.03
N LYS A 158 3.16 -15.11 21.95
CA LYS A 158 2.48 -16.40 21.74
C LYS A 158 2.58 -16.88 20.28
N ILE A 159 3.23 -18.04 20.03
CA ILE A 159 3.40 -18.62 18.68
C ILE A 159 2.06 -18.87 17.99
N TRP A 160 1.05 -19.39 18.70
CA TRP A 160 -0.24 -19.70 18.09
C TRP A 160 -0.91 -18.45 17.47
N ARG A 161 -0.69 -17.27 18.07
CA ARG A 161 -1.24 -16.00 17.57
C ARG A 161 -0.64 -15.64 16.21
N LEU A 162 0.67 -15.83 16.06
CA LEU A 162 1.39 -15.57 14.82
C LEU A 162 0.85 -16.41 13.65
N PHE A 163 0.52 -17.68 13.88
CA PHE A 163 -0.10 -18.52 12.85
C PHE A 163 -1.54 -18.11 12.54
N LEU A 164 -2.32 -17.69 13.53
CA LEU A 164 -3.69 -17.22 13.31
C LEU A 164 -3.72 -15.92 12.51
N GLU A 165 -2.87 -14.95 12.88
CA GLU A 165 -2.72 -13.69 12.15
C GLU A 165 -2.17 -13.92 10.73
N MET A 166 -1.31 -14.92 10.51
CA MET A 166 -0.86 -15.27 9.16
C MET A 166 -2.05 -15.67 8.26
N ILE A 167 -2.92 -16.57 8.73
CA ILE A 167 -4.07 -17.03 7.95
C ILE A 167 -5.00 -15.86 7.61
N LEU A 168 -5.26 -15.00 8.61
CA LEU A 168 -6.01 -13.77 8.40
C LEU A 168 -5.31 -12.82 7.41
N GLY A 169 -3.99 -12.68 7.50
CA GLY A 169 -3.20 -11.78 6.66
C GLY A 169 -3.20 -12.20 5.20
N ILE A 170 -3.02 -13.49 4.94
CA ILE A 170 -3.15 -14.07 3.59
C ILE A 170 -4.56 -13.81 3.05
N GLY A 171 -5.60 -14.02 3.87
CA GLY A 171 -6.99 -13.72 3.51
C GLY A 171 -7.21 -12.25 3.14
N CYS A 172 -6.72 -11.32 3.96
CA CYS A 172 -6.83 -9.89 3.69
C CYS A 172 -6.07 -9.47 2.42
N CYS A 173 -4.86 -9.98 2.20
CA CYS A 173 -4.11 -9.74 0.96
C CYS A 173 -4.86 -10.26 -0.27
N TYR A 174 -5.47 -11.45 -0.16
CA TYR A 174 -6.27 -12.05 -1.22
C TYR A 174 -7.51 -11.19 -1.55
N ILE A 175 -8.26 -10.77 -0.53
CA ILE A 175 -9.44 -9.91 -0.69
C ILE A 175 -9.04 -8.58 -1.35
N TYR A 176 -7.97 -7.92 -0.88
CA TYR A 176 -7.46 -6.69 -1.49
C TYR A 176 -7.10 -6.88 -2.97
N ARG A 177 -6.45 -8.01 -3.31
CA ARG A 177 -6.12 -8.33 -4.71
C ARG A 177 -7.34 -8.62 -5.56
N PHE A 178 -8.32 -9.32 -5.02
CA PHE A 178 -9.57 -9.59 -5.70
C PHE A 178 -10.27 -8.28 -6.13
N PHE A 179 -10.38 -7.31 -5.22
CA PHE A 179 -10.98 -6.00 -5.54
C PHE A 179 -10.15 -5.18 -6.53
N ARG A 180 -8.81 -5.19 -6.43
CA ARG A 180 -7.97 -4.50 -7.42
C ARG A 180 -8.04 -5.16 -8.81
N GLY A 181 -8.17 -6.50 -8.87
CA GLY A 181 -8.32 -7.23 -10.13
C GLY A 181 -9.65 -6.97 -10.84
N ILE A 182 -10.76 -6.80 -10.09
CA ILE A 182 -12.06 -6.42 -10.68
C ILE A 182 -12.03 -4.99 -11.23
N GLY A 183 -11.28 -4.08 -10.61
CA GLY A 183 -11.10 -2.72 -11.12
C GLY A 183 -10.34 -2.64 -12.45
N ASP A 184 -9.66 -3.72 -12.84
CA ASP A 184 -8.85 -3.79 -14.06
C ASP A 184 -9.61 -4.49 -15.20
N VAL A 185 -10.77 -3.92 -15.59
CA VAL A 185 -11.57 -4.41 -16.73
C VAL A 185 -10.96 -4.00 -18.07
N SER A 186 -9.78 -3.37 -18.08
CA SER A 186 -8.99 -3.17 -19.29
C SER A 186 -8.27 -4.46 -19.67
N ARG A 187 -9.04 -5.52 -19.94
CA ARG A 187 -8.56 -6.75 -20.56
C ARG A 187 -8.08 -6.41 -21.97
N ILE A 188 -6.83 -5.99 -22.06
CA ILE A 188 -6.11 -5.83 -23.30
C ILE A 188 -5.73 -7.25 -23.73
N GLU A 189 -6.61 -7.88 -24.48
CA GLU A 189 -6.26 -9.11 -25.16
C GLU A 189 -5.29 -8.75 -26.29
N LYS A 190 -4.04 -9.20 -26.16
CA LYS A 190 -3.08 -9.17 -27.26
C LYS A 190 -3.41 -10.35 -28.16
N ALA A 191 -4.18 -10.11 -29.21
CA ALA A 191 -4.37 -11.09 -30.26
C ALA A 191 -3.14 -11.05 -31.18
N SER A 192 -2.42 -12.16 -31.25
CA SER A 192 -1.39 -12.38 -32.28
C SER A 192 -2.08 -12.95 -33.50
N PHE A 193 -2.10 -12.18 -34.58
CA PHE A 193 -2.46 -12.70 -35.89
C PHE A 193 -1.16 -13.06 -36.60
N GLU A 194 -1.07 -14.31 -37.04
CA GLU A 194 0.00 -14.81 -37.89
C GLU A 194 -0.52 -14.73 -39.33
N ASP A 195 0.13 -13.91 -40.15
CA ASP A 195 0.02 -13.96 -41.61
C ASP A 195 1.37 -14.51 -42.13
N ASP A 196 1.36 -15.13 -43.31
CA ASP A 196 2.45 -15.99 -43.81
C ASP A 196 3.82 -15.27 -43.94
N GLU A 197 3.86 -13.93 -43.81
CA GLU A 197 5.05 -13.11 -44.03
C GLU A 197 5.37 -12.10 -42.88
N TYR A 198 4.47 -11.82 -41.93
CA TYR A 198 4.70 -10.85 -40.85
C TYR A 198 3.93 -11.13 -39.54
N PHE A 199 4.55 -10.80 -38.39
CA PHE A 199 3.91 -10.80 -37.07
C PHE A 199 3.40 -9.39 -36.69
N TYR A 200 2.08 -9.22 -36.56
CA TYR A 200 1.49 -7.96 -36.06
C TYR A 200 1.02 -8.10 -34.59
N TYR A 201 1.51 -7.21 -33.72
CA TYR A 201 1.04 -7.09 -32.34
C TYR A 201 -0.08 -6.06 -32.26
N VAL A 202 -1.34 -6.50 -32.16
CA VAL A 202 -2.48 -5.58 -32.04
C VAL A 202 -2.97 -5.50 -30.60
N LYS A 203 -3.27 -4.28 -30.15
CA LYS A 203 -3.84 -4.00 -28.83
C LYS A 203 -5.36 -3.82 -28.98
N ALA A 204 -6.15 -4.84 -28.65
CA ALA A 204 -7.61 -4.74 -28.70
C ALA A 204 -8.14 -4.00 -27.45
N VAL A 205 -8.85 -2.89 -27.67
CA VAL A 205 -9.56 -2.14 -26.62
C VAL A 205 -11.06 -2.43 -26.76
N PRO A 206 -11.72 -3.07 -25.77
CA PRO A 206 -13.13 -3.39 -25.87
C PRO A 206 -13.97 -2.12 -25.84
N LYS A 207 -14.70 -1.85 -26.93
CA LYS A 207 -15.70 -0.76 -26.98
C LYS A 207 -17.00 -1.28 -26.39
N ILE A 208 -17.41 -0.76 -25.24
CA ILE A 208 -18.75 -0.98 -24.70
C ILE A 208 -19.74 -0.32 -25.67
N LYS A 209 -20.38 -1.12 -26.52
CA LYS A 209 -21.48 -0.63 -27.35
C LYS A 209 -22.66 -0.37 -26.42
N VAL A 210 -22.91 0.90 -26.13
CA VAL A 210 -24.21 1.32 -25.59
C VAL A 210 -25.22 0.97 -26.68
N THR A 211 -26.12 0.03 -26.40
CA THR A 211 -27.25 -0.29 -27.27
C THR A 211 -27.99 1.00 -27.55
N GLN A 212 -27.81 1.58 -28.74
CA GLN A 212 -28.67 2.67 -29.19
C GLN A 212 -30.08 2.10 -29.24
N LYS A 213 -30.96 2.69 -28.43
CA LYS A 213 -32.39 2.37 -28.41
C LYS A 213 -32.92 2.59 -29.82
N ASP A 214 -33.36 1.53 -30.49
CA ASP A 214 -34.03 1.61 -31.79
C ASP A 214 -35.19 2.60 -31.68
N ARG A 215 -35.01 3.80 -32.25
CA ARG A 215 -36.09 4.77 -32.41
C ARG A 215 -36.86 4.37 -33.65
N ASN A 216 -37.95 3.63 -33.45
CA ASN A 216 -38.92 3.37 -34.50
C ASN A 216 -39.68 4.68 -34.80
N VAL A 217 -39.36 5.30 -35.93
CA VAL A 217 -40.06 6.49 -36.44
C VAL A 217 -41.40 6.03 -37.01
N THR A 218 -42.48 6.29 -36.29
CA THR A 218 -43.84 5.86 -36.64
C THR A 218 -44.65 6.91 -37.40
N ASP A 219 -44.11 8.12 -37.61
CA ASP A 219 -44.75 9.16 -38.42
C ASP A 219 -43.72 9.94 -39.25
N ILE A 220 -43.84 9.81 -40.57
CA ILE A 220 -43.20 10.70 -41.55
C ILE A 220 -44.34 11.54 -42.13
N LYS A 221 -44.40 12.83 -41.77
CA LYS A 221 -45.27 13.77 -42.48
C LYS A 221 -44.60 14.17 -43.79
N SER A 222 -45.21 13.83 -44.92
CA SER A 222 -44.86 14.36 -46.22
C SER A 222 -45.33 15.81 -46.30
N GLY A 223 -44.44 16.75 -45.98
CA GLY A 223 -44.58 18.15 -46.35
C GLY A 223 -43.52 18.46 -47.39
N GLU A 224 -43.95 18.66 -48.63
CA GLU A 224 -43.14 19.35 -49.63
C GLU A 224 -42.64 20.67 -49.04
N ASN A 225 -41.33 20.85 -49.06
CA ASN A 225 -40.65 22.10 -49.35
C ASN A 225 -39.18 21.72 -49.58
N GLU A 226 -38.82 21.63 -50.86
CA GLU A 226 -37.46 21.85 -51.30
C GLU A 226 -37.04 23.25 -50.82
N ASP A 227 -35.78 23.35 -50.39
CA ASP A 227 -34.90 24.53 -50.36
C ASP A 227 -34.20 24.71 -49.00
N ASP A 228 -32.87 24.53 -49.08
CA ASP A 228 -31.82 25.17 -48.29
C ASP A 228 -31.68 24.88 -46.79
N ILE A 229 -30.83 23.90 -46.44
CA ILE A 229 -29.86 24.10 -45.34
C ILE A 229 -28.51 23.42 -45.66
N LEU A 230 -27.72 24.16 -46.45
CA LEU A 230 -26.30 24.48 -46.29
C LEU A 230 -25.42 23.46 -45.52
N PHE A 231 -24.57 22.75 -46.27
CA PHE A 231 -23.31 22.22 -45.77
C PHE A 231 -22.39 23.40 -45.45
N ASP A 232 -22.24 23.74 -44.18
CA ASP A 232 -21.07 24.50 -43.72
C ASP A 232 -20.01 23.48 -43.27
N ASP A 233 -19.02 23.37 -44.15
CA ASP A 233 -17.62 23.08 -43.85
C ASP A 233 -17.07 24.10 -42.83
N ILE A 234 -15.83 23.91 -42.36
CA ILE A 234 -15.08 24.66 -41.32
C ILE A 234 -15.07 23.87 -39.98
N THR A 235 -14.01 23.20 -39.54
CA THR A 235 -12.56 23.45 -39.67
C THR A 235 -11.75 22.15 -39.74
N GLU A 236 -10.90 22.03 -40.77
CA GLU A 236 -9.56 21.45 -40.65
C GLU A 236 -8.79 22.15 -39.52
N GLU A 237 -8.32 21.40 -38.54
CA GLU A 237 -7.02 21.69 -37.92
C GLU A 237 -6.14 20.45 -38.06
N THR A 238 -5.45 20.43 -39.20
CA THR A 238 -4.16 19.78 -39.36
C THR A 238 -3.12 20.52 -38.52
N ASP A 239 -2.66 19.89 -37.43
CA ASP A 239 -1.32 20.15 -36.90
C ASP A 239 -0.43 18.95 -37.23
N LEU A 240 0.14 19.02 -38.44
CA LEU A 240 1.35 18.32 -38.82
C LEU A 240 2.54 19.01 -38.15
N PHE A 241 3.27 18.30 -37.29
CA PHE A 241 4.73 18.46 -37.23
C PHE A 241 5.39 17.09 -37.06
N ASP A 242 5.95 16.64 -38.18
CA ASP A 242 6.93 15.59 -38.37
C ASP A 242 8.29 16.01 -37.80
N GLY A 243 9.12 15.04 -37.42
CA GLY A 243 10.50 15.27 -37.03
C GLY A 243 10.96 14.48 -35.80
N ASN A 244 11.20 13.18 -35.96
CA ASN A 244 12.58 12.71 -36.16
C ASN A 244 12.61 11.16 -36.09
N ARG A 245 12.70 10.54 -37.27
CA ARG A 245 13.21 9.18 -37.42
C ARG A 245 14.68 9.31 -37.70
N GLU A 246 15.52 9.04 -36.71
CA GLU A 246 16.90 8.63 -36.96
C GLU A 246 17.43 7.84 -35.77
N GLU A 247 18.23 6.81 -36.10
CA GLU A 247 19.05 5.98 -35.22
C GLU A 247 18.39 4.78 -34.54
N ALA A 248 18.06 3.80 -35.37
CA ALA A 248 18.53 2.44 -35.11
C ALA A 248 19.82 2.22 -35.92
N GLU A 249 20.99 2.37 -35.28
CA GLU A 249 22.23 1.67 -35.64
C GLU A 249 23.33 1.96 -34.60
N LYS A 250 23.56 1.01 -33.69
CA LYS A 250 24.85 0.47 -33.21
C LYS A 250 24.83 0.10 -31.71
N GLU A 251 25.21 -1.16 -31.49
CA GLU A 251 25.54 -1.89 -30.23
C GLU A 251 24.39 -2.45 -29.37
#